data_AF-A0A1V5VMR5-F1
#
_entry.id   AF-A0A1V5VMR5-F1
#
_cell.length_a   1.000
_cell.length_b   1.000
_cell.length_c   1.000
_cell.angle_alpha   90.00
_cell.angle_beta   90.00
_cell.angle_gamma   90.00
#
_symmetry.space_group_name_H-M   'P 1'
#
loop_
_entity.id
_entity.type
_entity.pdbx_description
1 polymer ?
#
loop_
_entity_poly.entity_id
_entity_poly.type
_entity_poly.pdbx_seq_one_letter_code
_entity_poly.pdbx_strand_id
1 'polypeptide(L)' 'MAETKDVMSIKELSNYLGIGKSKIYNLIRHQKIPASKIGRQYRFSRDVIDTWLKENIITLPQEPQMGLFEKKGNR' A
#
# COMPACT_ATOMS: atom_id res chain seq x y z
N MET A 1 -17.07 18.21 13.38
CA MET A 1 -15.60 18.01 13.38
C MET A 1 -15.33 16.62 12.81
N ALA A 2 -14.20 16.46 12.09
CA ALA A 2 -13.74 15.30 11.31
C ALA A 2 -14.11 15.30 9.81
N GLU A 3 -13.52 16.25 9.07
CA GLU A 3 -13.48 16.23 7.61
C GLU A 3 -12.02 16.26 7.15
N THR A 4 -11.34 15.11 7.19
CA THR A 4 -10.02 14.92 6.58
C THR A 4 -10.04 13.62 5.78
N LYS A 5 -10.82 13.64 4.69
CA LYS A 5 -10.96 12.52 3.78
C LYS A 5 -9.79 12.50 2.79
N ASP A 6 -8.58 12.39 3.31
CA ASP A 6 -7.35 12.20 2.53
C ASP A 6 -7.34 10.77 1.98
N VAL A 7 -8.09 10.55 0.90
CA VAL A 7 -8.14 9.29 0.16
C VAL A 7 -7.04 9.26 -0.90
N MET A 8 -6.09 8.38 -0.69
CA MET A 8 -4.94 8.17 -1.54
C MET A 8 -5.24 7.13 -2.62
N SER A 9 -4.69 7.34 -3.81
CA SER A 9 -4.68 6.38 -4.89
C SER A 9 -3.62 5.30 -4.65
N ILE A 10 -3.66 4.17 -5.36
CA ILE A 10 -2.60 3.15 -5.27
C ILE A 10 -1.20 3.70 -5.57
N LYS A 11 -1.09 4.69 -6.47
CA LYS A 11 0.17 5.37 -6.80
C LYS A 11 0.67 6.22 -5.64
N GLU A 12 -0.22 6.93 -4.98
CA GLU A 12 0.11 7.78 -3.83
C GLU A 12 0.47 6.92 -2.61
N LEU A 13 -0.27 5.83 -2.39
CA LEU A 13 0.06 4.86 -1.36
C LEU A 13 1.43 4.21 -1.61
N SER A 14 1.74 3.91 -2.87
CA SER A 14 3.06 3.39 -3.30
C SER A 14 4.18 4.36 -2.94
N ASN A 15 3.99 5.65 -3.20
CA ASN A 15 4.94 6.68 -2.82
C ASN A 15 5.00 6.90 -1.31
N TYR A 16 3.87 6.79 -0.62
CA TYR A 16 3.76 7.00 0.83
C TYR A 16 4.44 5.90 1.63
N LEU A 17 4.22 4.64 1.26
CA LEU A 17 4.82 3.47 1.92
C LEU A 17 6.23 3.15 1.37
N GLY A 18 6.62 3.72 0.24
CA GLY A 18 7.83 3.32 -0.49
C GLY A 18 7.75 1.89 -1.08
N ILE A 19 6.54 1.32 -1.17
CA ILE A 19 6.31 -0.05 -1.65
C ILE A 19 5.87 -0.01 -3.11
N GLY A 20 6.44 -0.86 -3.95
CA GLY A 20 6.04 -0.97 -5.36
C GLY A 20 4.56 -1.37 -5.54
N LYS A 21 3.89 -0.78 -6.54
CA LYS A 21 2.46 -1.02 -6.85
C LYS A 21 2.09 -2.50 -6.91
N SER A 22 2.96 -3.34 -7.49
CA SER A 22 2.75 -4.79 -7.59
C SER A 22 2.63 -5.46 -6.23
N LYS A 23 3.46 -5.05 -5.25
CA LYS A 23 3.38 -5.57 -3.88
C LYS A 23 2.13 -5.07 -3.17
N ILE A 24 1.71 -3.83 -3.43
CA ILE A 24 0.41 -3.32 -2.95
C ILE A 24 -0.75 -4.14 -3.53
N TYR A 25 -0.75 -4.46 -4.82
CA TYR A 25 -1.78 -5.34 -5.41
C TYR A 25 -1.79 -6.73 -4.75
N ASN A 26 -0.63 -7.30 -4.45
CA ASN A 26 -0.56 -8.55 -3.68
C ASN A 26 -1.14 -8.38 -2.28
N LEU A 27 -0.81 -7.29 -1.56
CA LEU A 27 -1.38 -7.01 -0.25
C LEU A 27 -2.90 -6.86 -0.30
N ILE A 28 -3.46 -6.21 -1.33
CA ILE A 28 -4.91 -6.13 -1.54
C ILE A 28 -5.50 -7.53 -1.77
N ARG A 29 -4.87 -8.36 -2.62
CA ARG A 29 -5.32 -9.73 -2.89
C ARG A 29 -5.32 -10.60 -1.65
N HIS A 30 -4.31 -10.44 -0.80
CA HIS A 30 -4.20 -11.14 0.48
C HIS A 30 -5.02 -10.46 1.59
N GLN A 31 -5.73 -9.37 1.30
CA GLN A 31 -6.50 -8.57 2.27
C GLN A 31 -5.66 -8.14 3.48
N LYS A 32 -4.36 -7.92 3.26
CA LYS A 32 -3.38 -7.53 4.26
C LYS A 32 -3.28 -6.02 4.44
N ILE A 33 -3.90 -5.24 3.56
CA ILE A 33 -3.92 -3.78 3.61
C ILE A 33 -5.36 -3.28 3.45
N PRO A 34 -5.79 -2.26 4.22
CA PRO A 34 -7.14 -1.73 4.11
C PRO A 34 -7.30 -0.95 2.80
N ALA A 35 -8.04 -1.55 1.86
CA ALA A 35 -8.30 -1.00 0.54
C ALA A 35 -9.82 -0.90 0.30
N SER A 36 -10.30 0.30 -0.05
CA SER A 36 -11.69 0.51 -0.44
C SER A 36 -11.81 0.41 -1.96
N LYS A 37 -12.57 -0.57 -2.45
CA LYS A 37 -12.89 -0.68 -3.88
C LYS A 37 -14.02 0.27 -4.22
N ILE A 38 -13.71 1.33 -4.97
CA ILE A 38 -14.69 2.34 -5.41
C ILE A 38 -14.75 2.28 -6.93
N GLY A 39 -15.81 1.65 -7.45
CA GLY A 39 -15.99 1.37 -8.88
C GLY A 39 -14.87 0.50 -9.43
N ARG A 40 -14.03 1.08 -10.31
CA ARG A 40 -12.87 0.42 -10.94
C ARG A 40 -11.53 0.74 -10.26
N GLN A 41 -11.53 1.57 -9.23
CA GLN A 41 -10.31 2.03 -8.56
C GLN A 41 -10.26 1.57 -7.11
N TYR A 42 -9.04 1.37 -6.60
CA TYR A 42 -8.80 1.19 -5.17
C TYR A 42 -8.42 2.53 -4.55
N ARG A 43 -9.07 2.86 -3.44
CA ARG A 43 -8.82 4.04 -2.62
C ARG A 43 -8.37 3.62 -1.23
N PHE A 44 -7.43 4.37 -0.69
CA PHE A 44 -6.78 4.11 0.59
C PHE A 44 -6.93 5.34 1.46
N SER A 45 -7.66 5.24 2.56
CA SER A 45 -7.77 6.36 3.49
C SER A 45 -6.47 6.47 4.28
N ARG A 46 -5.86 7.65 4.29
CA ARG A 46 -4.58 7.90 4.99
C ARG A 46 -4.64 7.52 6.46
N ASP A 47 -5.70 7.94 7.15
CA ASP A 47 -5.94 7.66 8.58
C ASP A 47 -6.04 6.15 8.87
N VAL A 48 -6.73 5.41 7.99
CA VAL A 48 -6.89 3.96 8.12
C VAL A 48 -5.56 3.26 7.84
N ILE A 49 -4.78 3.74 6.87
CA ILE A 49 -3.44 3.21 6.58
C ILE A 49 -2.47 3.51 7.73
N ASP A 50 -2.55 4.69 8.34
CA ASP A 50 -1.74 5.08 9.49
C ASP A 50 -2.05 4.20 10.71
N THR A 51 -3.34 3.98 10.97
CA THR A 51 -3.81 3.07 12.03
C THR A 51 -3.38 1.64 11.75
N TRP A 52 -3.56 1.16 10.52
CA TRP A 52 -3.12 -0.17 10.11
C TRP A 52 -1.60 -0.34 10.24
N LEU A 53 -0.82 0.67 9.84
CA LEU A 53 0.62 0.68 10.06
C LEU A 53 0.92 0.52 11.54
N LYS A 54 0.29 1.34 12.40
CA LYS A 54 0.44 1.28 13.87
C LYS A 54 0.09 -0.08 14.48
N GLU A 55 -0.92 -0.76 13.96
CA GLU A 55 -1.29 -2.11 14.42
C GLU A 55 -0.36 -3.21 13.87
N ASN A 56 0.20 -3.01 12.68
CA ASN A 56 1.07 -3.98 12.00
C ASN A 56 2.57 -3.74 12.21
N ILE A 57 3.00 -2.69 12.95
CA ILE A 57 4.41 -2.49 13.33
C ILE A 57 4.93 -3.52 14.35
N ILE A 58 4.19 -4.60 14.62
CA ILE A 58 4.68 -5.73 15.39
C ILE A 58 5.69 -6.50 14.53
N THR A 59 6.91 -5.96 14.54
CA THR A 59 8.21 -6.63 14.38
C THR A 59 8.21 -7.83 13.45
N LEU A 60 8.62 -7.65 12.19
CA LEU A 60 9.33 -8.72 11.48
C LEU A 60 10.52 -8.16 10.69
N PRO A 61 11.66 -8.88 10.76
CA PRO A 61 12.92 -8.46 10.17
C PRO A 61 12.73 -8.34 8.67
N GLN A 62 13.54 -7.47 8.08
CA GLN A 62 13.65 -7.39 6.63
C GLN A 62 14.03 -8.77 6.10
N GLU A 63 13.06 -9.56 5.65
CA GLU A 63 13.37 -10.54 4.62
C GLU A 63 13.96 -9.71 3.49
N PRO A 64 15.20 -10.01 3.04
CA PRO A 64 15.74 -9.34 1.88
C PRO A 64 14.83 -9.71 0.73
N GLN A 65 13.87 -8.84 0.41
CA GLN A 65 13.06 -8.92 -0.81
C GLN A 65 13.92 -8.43 -1.98
N MET A 66 15.18 -8.88 -1.99
CA MET A 66 16.14 -8.78 -3.05
C MET A 66 15.72 -9.85 -4.06
N GLY A 67 14.99 -9.43 -5.10
CA GLY A 67 14.53 -10.34 -6.14
C GLY A 67 13.32 -9.90 -6.97
N LEU A 68 12.68 -8.75 -6.69
CA LEU A 68 11.55 -8.27 -7.51
C LEU A 68 11.84 -7.03 -8.37
N PHE A 69 13.06 -6.51 -8.36
CA PHE A 69 13.54 -5.51 -9.32
C PHE A 69 14.39 -6.17 -10.41
N GLU A 70 13.88 -7.22 -11.06
CA GLU A 70 14.45 -7.68 -12.32
C GLU A 70 13.43 -7.55 -13.45
N LYS A 71 13.79 -6.68 -14.39
CA LYS A 71 13.11 -6.35 -15.66
C LYS A 71 11.81 -5.52 -15.50
N LYS A 72 11.58 -4.45 -16.26
CA LYS A 72 12.01 -4.14 -17.63
C LYS A 72 11.81 -2.64 -17.85
N GLY A 73 12.91 -1.94 -18.12
CA GLY A 73 12.92 -0.55 -18.58
C GLY A 73 14.08 -0.33 -19.53
N ASN A 74 14.27 -1.23 -20.50
CA ASN A 74 15.05 -0.95 -21.69
C ASN A 74 14.08 -0.93 -22.88
N ARG A 75 13.68 0.28 -23.27
CA ARG A 75 13.41 0.71 -24.64
C ARG A 75 13.73 2.19 -24.71
#